data_AF-A0AAN9A9H2-F1
#
_entry.id   AF-A0AAN9A9H2-F1
#
_cell.length_a   1.000
_cell.length_b   1.000
_cell.length_c   1.000
_cell.angle_alpha   90.00
_cell.angle_beta   90.00
_cell.angle_gamma   90.00
#
_symmetry.space_group_name_H-M   'P 1'
#
loop_
_entity.id
_entity.type
_entity.pdbx_description
1 polymer ?
#
loop_
_entity_poly.entity_id
_entity_poly.type
_entity_poly.pdbx_seq_one_letter_code
_entity_poly.pdbx_strand_id
1 'polypeptide(L)'
;MKTFILSIEEAKDYKMVIERYKIYFSPQRNVLRFHRLFYRCTQQPHKDSEVYLRALYSAYEHCDFINRKESIRDQFVAGILNEDLVEKIERLYYSKERA
;
A
#
# COMPACT_ATOMS: atom_id res chain seq x y z
N MET A 1 -20.85 -4.16 -20.48
CA MET A 1 -19.89 -5.27 -20.63
C MET A 1 -18.85 -4.80 -21.64
N LYS A 2 -17.60 -4.52 -21.23
CA LYS A 2 -16.54 -4.27 -22.23
C LYS A 2 -16.10 -5.64 -22.71
N THR A 3 -16.29 -5.97 -23.97
CA THR A 3 -15.83 -7.24 -24.57
C THR A 3 -14.36 -7.10 -24.95
N PHE A 4 -13.62 -8.19 -25.00
CA PHE A 4 -12.25 -8.19 -25.53
C PHE A 4 -12.30 -7.88 -27.04
N ILE A 5 -11.94 -6.66 -27.43
CA ILE A 5 -11.99 -6.19 -28.82
C ILE A 5 -10.57 -5.86 -29.27
N LEU A 6 -10.15 -6.48 -30.37
CA LEU A 6 -8.87 -6.24 -31.05
C LEU A 6 -9.16 -5.77 -32.48
N SER A 7 -8.33 -4.88 -33.02
CA SER A 7 -8.38 -4.56 -34.45
C SER A 7 -7.81 -5.71 -35.30
N ILE A 8 -8.12 -5.72 -36.60
CA ILE A 8 -7.60 -6.74 -37.54
C ILE A 8 -6.06 -6.70 -37.60
N GLU A 9 -5.46 -5.53 -37.38
CA GLU A 9 -4.01 -5.35 -37.37
C GLU A 9 -3.40 -5.79 -36.03
N GLU A 10 -4.04 -5.44 -34.91
CA GLU A 10 -3.62 -5.87 -33.57
C GLU A 10 -3.75 -7.40 -33.38
N ALA A 11 -4.73 -8.03 -34.02
CA ALA A 11 -4.93 -9.48 -33.98
C ALA A 11 -3.85 -10.27 -34.73
N LYS A 12 -3.13 -9.64 -35.66
CA LYS A 12 -2.04 -10.27 -36.41
C LYS A 12 -0.73 -10.28 -35.64
N ASP A 13 -0.56 -9.39 -34.66
CA ASP A 13 0.63 -9.37 -33.80
C ASP A 13 0.39 -10.19 -32.52
N TYR A 14 1.02 -11.35 -32.47
CA TYR A 14 0.98 -12.24 -31.31
C TYR A 14 1.35 -11.52 -29.99
N LYS A 15 2.34 -10.62 -30.00
CA LYS A 15 2.75 -9.91 -28.78
C LYS A 15 1.64 -8.99 -28.29
N MET A 16 1.03 -8.24 -29.22
CA MET A 16 -0.06 -7.31 -28.92
C MET A 16 -1.29 -8.05 -28.38
N VAL A 17 -1.65 -9.20 -28.97
CA VAL A 17 -2.76 -10.04 -28.50
C VAL A 17 -2.53 -10.52 -27.07
N ILE A 18 -1.34 -11.05 -26.77
CA ILE A 18 -1.01 -11.55 -25.43
C ILE A 18 -0.99 -10.42 -24.40
N GLU A 19 -0.49 -9.23 -24.75
CA GLU A 19 -0.46 -8.08 -23.85
C GLU A 19 -1.87 -7.58 -23.54
N ARG A 20 -2.70 -7.37 -24.57
CA ARG A 20 -4.12 -7.00 -24.40
C ARG A 20 -4.89 -8.03 -23.60
N TYR A 21 -4.65 -9.32 -23.86
CA TYR A 21 -5.25 -10.43 -23.13
C TYR A 21 -4.88 -10.34 -21.64
N LYS A 22 -3.60 -10.19 -21.33
CA LYS A 22 -3.13 -10.03 -19.95
C LYS A 22 -3.79 -8.83 -19.28
N ILE A 23 -3.87 -7.67 -19.92
CA ILE A 23 -4.48 -6.47 -19.34
C ILE A 23 -5.97 -6.67 -19.07
N TYR A 24 -6.69 -7.23 -20.04
CA TYR A 24 -8.14 -7.37 -19.95
C TYR A 24 -8.57 -8.43 -18.91
N PHE A 25 -7.84 -9.55 -18.83
CA PHE A 25 -8.14 -10.64 -17.90
C PHE A 25 -7.39 -10.52 -16.56
N SER A 26 -6.48 -9.57 -16.41
CA SER A 26 -5.87 -9.30 -15.11
C SER A 26 -6.94 -8.75 -14.16
N PRO A 27 -7.06 -9.30 -12.94
CA PRO A 27 -7.90 -8.71 -11.93
C PRO A 27 -7.47 -7.26 -11.74
N GLN A 28 -8.39 -6.32 -11.94
CA GLN A 28 -8.10 -4.91 -11.70
C GLN A 28 -7.71 -4.76 -10.23
N ARG A 29 -6.46 -4.30 -10.00
CA ARG A 29 -5.96 -4.02 -8.65
C ARG A 29 -6.82 -2.91 -8.06
N ASN A 30 -7.64 -3.25 -7.07
CA ASN A 30 -8.46 -2.26 -6.37
C ASN A 30 -7.58 -1.49 -5.38
N VAL A 31 -6.89 -0.47 -5.91
CA VAL A 31 -6.00 0.41 -5.14
C VAL A 31 -6.70 0.98 -3.91
N LEU A 32 -7.93 1.48 -4.06
CA LEU A 32 -8.71 2.02 -2.94
C LEU A 32 -8.92 1.01 -1.81
N ARG A 33 -9.15 -0.26 -2.15
CA ARG A 33 -9.26 -1.34 -1.15
C ARG A 33 -7.94 -1.52 -0.41
N PHE A 34 -6.81 -1.52 -1.11
CA PHE A 34 -5.50 -1.68 -0.47
C PHE A 34 -5.15 -0.50 0.42
N HIS A 35 -5.39 0.73 -0.02
CA HIS A 35 -5.27 1.93 0.83
C HIS A 35 -6.13 1.80 2.08
N ARG A 36 -7.40 1.40 1.93
CA ARG A 36 -8.31 1.21 3.07
C ARG A 36 -7.80 0.16 4.05
N LEU A 37 -7.22 -0.93 3.57
CA LEU A 37 -6.64 -1.97 4.42
C LEU A 37 -5.40 -1.47 5.15
N PHE A 38 -4.55 -0.71 4.45
CA PHE A 38 -3.36 -0.08 5.03
C PHE A 38 -3.71 0.90 6.15
N TYR A 39 -4.62 1.85 5.91
CA TYR A 39 -5.04 2.83 6.92
C TYR A 39 -5.83 2.22 8.09
N ARG A 40 -6.40 1.02 7.92
CA ARG A 40 -7.05 0.26 9.00
C ARG A 40 -6.09 -0.68 9.74
N CYS A 41 -4.83 -0.75 9.32
CA CYS A 41 -3.84 -1.57 10.00
C CYS A 41 -3.42 -0.86 11.29
N THR A 42 -3.85 -1.43 12.42
CA THR A 42 -3.52 -0.96 13.78
C THR A 42 -2.89 -2.10 14.58
N GLN A 43 -2.11 -1.74 15.61
CA GLN A 43 -1.54 -2.71 16.53
C GLN A 43 -2.68 -3.40 17.31
N GLN A 44 -2.64 -4.73 17.38
CA GLN A 44 -3.60 -5.47 18.18
C GLN A 44 -3.22 -5.41 19.67
N PRO A 45 -4.22 -5.41 20.58
CA PRO A 45 -3.95 -5.50 22.02
C PRO A 45 -3.06 -6.71 22.31
N HIS A 46 -2.06 -6.51 23.16
CA HIS A 46 -1.10 -7.54 23.57
C HIS A 46 -0.12 -8.05 22.50
N LYS A 47 -0.16 -7.53 21.26
CA LYS A 47 0.88 -7.83 20.26
C LYS A 47 1.99 -6.79 20.33
N ASP A 48 3.21 -7.27 20.06
CA ASP A 48 4.38 -6.41 20.00
C ASP A 48 4.34 -5.43 18.81
N SER A 49 4.96 -4.27 18.98
CA SER A 49 5.01 -3.22 17.95
C SER A 49 5.82 -3.65 16.72
N GLU A 50 6.79 -4.56 16.87
CA GLU A 50 7.53 -5.12 15.73
C GLU A 50 6.62 -5.97 14.83
N VAL A 51 5.74 -6.78 15.44
CA VAL A 51 4.76 -7.59 14.70
C VAL A 51 3.80 -6.69 13.93
N TYR A 52 3.37 -5.59 14.55
CA TYR A 52 2.56 -4.58 13.89
C TYR A 52 3.29 -3.94 12.71
N LEU A 53 4.54 -3.50 12.90
CA LEU A 53 5.35 -2.89 11.84
C LEU A 53 5.49 -3.84 10.63
N ARG A 54 5.78 -5.12 10.87
CA ARG A 54 5.85 -6.13 9.80
C ARG A 54 4.53 -6.25 9.02
N ALA A 55 3.40 -6.31 9.72
CA ALA A 55 2.08 -6.36 9.08
C ALA A 55 1.79 -5.11 8.24
N LEU A 56 2.20 -3.94 8.72
CA LEU A 56 2.07 -2.67 8.02
C LEU A 56 2.92 -2.63 6.73
N TYR A 57 4.15 -3.15 6.78
CA TYR A 57 5.00 -3.30 5.60
C TYR A 57 4.38 -4.22 4.54
N SER A 58 3.81 -5.36 4.95
CA SER A 58 3.10 -6.26 4.03
C SER A 58 1.85 -5.62 3.42
N ALA A 59 1.10 -4.83 4.19
CA ALA A 59 -0.06 -4.11 3.67
C ALA A 59 0.33 -3.04 2.64
N TYR A 60 1.48 -2.38 2.84
CA TYR A 60 2.00 -1.36 1.94
C TYR A 60 2.39 -1.93 0.55
N GLU A 61 2.87 -3.17 0.45
CA GLU A 61 3.30 -3.77 -0.83
C GLU A 61 2.21 -3.73 -1.92
N HIS A 62 0.94 -3.74 -1.49
CA HIS A 62 -0.22 -3.67 -2.36
C HIS A 62 -0.79 -2.25 -2.52
N CYS A 63 -0.14 -1.23 -1.96
CA CYS A 63 -0.44 0.18 -2.18
C CYS A 63 0.49 0.79 -3.25
N ASP A 64 0.10 1.94 -3.78
CA ASP A 64 0.79 2.72 -4.82
C ASP A 64 1.14 4.14 -4.33
N PHE A 65 1.37 4.29 -3.02
CA PHE A 65 1.74 5.57 -2.43
C PHE A 65 3.10 6.05 -2.96
N ILE A 66 3.16 7.33 -3.37
CA ILE A 66 4.38 7.97 -3.90
C ILE A 66 5.49 7.98 -2.85
N ASN A 67 5.17 8.33 -1.60
CA ASN A 67 6.15 8.46 -0.52
C ASN A 67 6.09 7.29 0.47
N ARG A 68 6.74 6.18 0.13
CA ARG A 68 6.77 4.96 0.98
C ARG A 68 7.09 5.22 2.45
N LYS A 69 8.19 5.92 2.71
CA LYS A 69 8.69 6.10 4.08
C LYS A 69 7.74 6.94 4.93
N GLU A 70 7.21 8.02 4.35
CA GLU A 70 6.27 8.91 5.05
C GLU A 70 4.95 8.20 5.31
N SER A 71 4.36 7.54 4.30
CA SER A 71 3.08 6.82 4.49
C SER A 71 3.18 5.72 5.55
N ILE A 72 4.26 4.93 5.57
CA ILE A 72 4.48 3.89 6.58
C ILE A 72 4.72 4.51 7.96
N ARG A 73 5.55 5.55 8.06
CA ARG A 73 5.82 6.25 9.34
C ARG A 73 4.53 6.80 9.93
N ASP A 74 3.77 7.56 9.15
CA ASP A 74 2.58 8.25 9.64
C ASP A 74 1.51 7.24 10.09
N GLN A 75 1.31 6.17 9.31
CA GLN A 75 0.39 5.11 9.70
C GLN A 75 0.90 4.30 10.91
N PHE A 76 2.20 4.07 11.02
CA PHE A 76 2.79 3.37 12.17
C PHE A 76 2.54 4.16 13.46
N VAL A 77 2.82 5.45 13.46
CA VAL A 77 2.57 6.33 14.62
C VAL A 77 1.07 6.36 14.94
N ALA A 78 0.19 6.52 13.94
CA ALA A 78 -1.25 6.56 14.14
C ALA A 78 -1.88 5.24 14.61
N GLY A 79 -1.23 4.09 14.36
CA GLY A 79 -1.77 2.77 14.67
C GLY A 79 -1.16 2.09 15.90
N ILE A 80 -0.19 2.71 16.58
CA ILE A 80 0.36 2.23 17.85
C ILE A 80 -0.66 2.44 18.97
N LEU A 81 -0.75 1.48 19.90
CA LEU A 81 -1.68 1.56 21.04
C LEU A 81 -1.12 2.34 22.25
N ASN A 82 0.20 2.45 22.35
CA ASN A 82 0.86 3.10 23.48
C ASN A 82 1.10 4.59 23.19
N GLU A 83 0.25 5.44 23.77
CA GLU A 83 0.31 6.90 23.62
C GLU A 83 1.64 7.50 24.12
N ASP A 84 2.22 7.00 25.21
CA ASP A 84 3.52 7.49 25.71
C ASP A 84 4.65 7.22 24.70
N LEU A 85 4.55 6.12 23.96
CA LEU A 85 5.51 5.76 22.92
C LEU A 85 5.32 6.65 21.69
N VAL A 86 4.07 6.92 21.31
CA VAL A 86 3.72 7.85 20.22
C VAL A 86 4.30 9.23 20.51
N GLU A 87 4.02 9.80 21.69
CA GLU A 87 4.52 11.13 22.06
C GLU A 87 6.05 11.21 22.05
N LYS A 88 6.73 10.17 22.52
CA LYS A 88 8.21 10.09 22.46
C LYS A 88 8.72 10.10 21.03
N ILE A 89 8.09 9.32 20.13
CA ILE A 89 8.47 9.26 18.72
C ILE A 89 8.26 10.64 18.07
N GLU A 90 7.12 11.29 18.30
CA GLU A 90 6.81 12.61 17.76
C GLU A 90 7.82 13.67 18.21
N ARG A 91 8.15 13.71 19.50
CA ARG A 91 9.18 14.62 20.04
C ARG A 91 10.56 14.37 19.41
N LEU A 92 10.94 13.11 19.21
CA LEU A 92 12.19 12.75 18.54
C LEU A 92 12.22 13.25 17.10
N TYR A 93 11.13 13.09 16.35
CA TYR A 93 11.02 13.59 14.98
C TYR A 93 11.11 15.12 14.94
N TYR A 94 10.38 15.81 15.80
CA TYR A 94 10.42 17.28 15.89
C TYR A 94 11.83 17.81 16.19
N SER A 95 12.56 17.13 17.08
CA SER A 95 13.93 17.54 17.42
C SER A 95 14.92 17.40 16.25
N LYS A 96 14.72 16.43 15.36
CA LYS A 96 15.57 16.19 14.20
C LYS A 96 15.36 17.20 13.07
N GLU A 97 14.16 17.76 12.94
CA GLU A 97 13.87 18.79 11.93
C GLU A 97 14.49 20.16 12.29
N ARG A 98 14.91 20.35 13.54
CA ARG A 98 15.55 21.58 14.04
C ARG A 98 17.08 21.54 14.04
N ALA A 99 17.69 20.39 13.74
CA ALA A 99 19.13 20.19 13.72
C ALA A 99 19.66 20.19 12.27
#